data_AF-A0A0F0HSL4-F1
#
_entry.id   AF-A0A0F0HSL4-F1
#
_cell.length_a   1.000
_cell.length_b   1.000
_cell.length_c   1.000
_cell.angle_alpha   90.00
_cell.angle_beta   90.00
_cell.angle_gamma   90.00
#
_symmetry.space_group_name_H-M   'P 1'
#
loop_
_entity.id
_entity.type
_entity.pdbx_description
1 polymer ?
#
loop_
_entity_poly.entity_id
_entity_poly.type
_entity_poly.pdbx_seq_one_letter_code
_entity_poly.pdbx_strand_id
1 'polypeptide(L)'
;MPNSQVVESATVASLRDLGGISLPDGARVRPGTAFRSGQLDRLDLRSDPAVAALGIRTVVDLRTAFERTSRPDRVPGGATLLVADVMADTSCAGAANRLGAAMADPAKANRTLGGGRARQALEKDYRAFVTSASARAAYK
;
A
#
# COMPACT_ATOMS: atom_id res chain seq x y z
N MET A 1 -15.56 11.90 12.05
CA MET A 1 -14.33 12.05 11.24
C MET A 1 -14.73 11.95 9.78
N PRO A 2 -14.35 12.89 8.89
CA PRO A 2 -14.57 12.65 7.46
C PRO A 2 -13.66 11.51 7.03
N ASN A 3 -14.26 10.35 6.78
CA ASN A 3 -13.54 9.14 6.42
C ASN A 3 -13.31 9.10 4.91
N SER A 4 -12.19 8.50 4.50
CA SER A 4 -11.98 8.11 3.10
C SER A 4 -13.15 7.26 2.60
N GLN A 5 -13.67 7.57 1.41
CA GLN A 5 -14.82 6.91 0.81
C GLN A 5 -14.39 5.64 0.09
N VAL A 6 -15.17 4.55 0.23
CA VAL A 6 -14.91 3.31 -0.54
C VAL A 6 -15.16 3.59 -2.01
N VAL A 7 -14.24 3.13 -2.86
CA VAL A 7 -14.49 3.02 -4.30
C VAL A 7 -14.60 1.53 -4.59
N GLU A 8 -15.78 1.10 -5.02
CA GLU A 8 -16.01 -0.28 -5.39
C GLU A 8 -15.14 -0.64 -6.59
N SER A 9 -14.38 -1.73 -6.45
CA SER A 9 -13.46 -2.22 -7.47
C SER A 9 -13.40 -3.74 -7.39
N ALA A 10 -13.51 -4.38 -8.54
CA ALA A 10 -13.40 -5.83 -8.66
C ALA A 10 -11.93 -6.30 -8.71
N THR A 11 -11.01 -5.40 -9.09
CA THR A 11 -9.61 -5.76 -9.37
C THR A 11 -8.60 -5.15 -8.40
N VAL A 12 -8.98 -4.09 -7.66
CA VAL A 12 -8.11 -3.36 -6.73
C VAL A 12 -8.64 -3.46 -5.31
N ALA A 13 -7.85 -4.10 -4.44
CA ALA A 13 -8.21 -4.26 -3.04
C ALA A 13 -8.07 -2.93 -2.27
N SER A 14 -9.00 -2.69 -1.33
CA SER A 14 -8.97 -1.56 -0.40
C SER A 14 -8.87 -0.17 -1.06
N LEU A 15 -9.39 -0.01 -2.28
CA LEU A 15 -9.40 1.26 -3.00
C LEU A 15 -10.34 2.26 -2.30
N ARG A 16 -9.83 3.47 -2.03
CA ARG A 16 -10.58 4.55 -1.39
C ARG A 16 -10.20 5.91 -1.94
N ASP A 17 -11.21 6.78 -2.08
CA ASP A 17 -11.03 8.20 -2.31
C ASP A 17 -10.75 8.91 -0.97
N LEU A 18 -9.70 9.72 -0.94
CA LEU A 18 -9.31 10.52 0.21
C LEU A 18 -10.03 11.88 0.27
N GLY A 19 -10.90 12.16 -0.69
CA GLY A 19 -11.76 13.33 -0.75
C GLY A 19 -12.49 13.61 0.57
N GLY A 20 -12.50 14.87 0.97
CA GLY A 20 -13.18 15.34 2.17
C GLY A 20 -12.38 15.23 3.46
N ILE A 21 -11.21 14.57 3.46
CA ILE A 21 -10.29 14.58 4.61
C ILE A 21 -9.86 16.02 4.89
N SER A 22 -10.06 16.47 6.12
CA SER A 22 -9.64 17.79 6.58
C SER A 22 -8.12 17.87 6.70
N LEU A 23 -7.57 18.98 6.25
CA LEU A 23 -6.18 19.35 6.38
C LEU A 23 -5.99 20.29 7.60
N PRO A 24 -4.76 20.41 8.15
CA PRO A 24 -4.51 21.22 9.35
C PRO A 24 -4.88 22.70 9.23
N ASP A 25 -4.89 23.24 8.01
CA ASP A 25 -5.24 24.63 7.68
C ASP A 25 -6.76 24.84 7.52
N GLY A 26 -7.58 23.81 7.74
CA GLY A 26 -9.02 23.85 7.55
C GLY A 26 -9.47 23.57 6.12
N ALA A 27 -8.54 23.44 5.17
CA ALA A 27 -8.85 22.99 3.82
C ALA A 27 -9.26 21.50 3.81
N ARG A 28 -9.75 21.03 2.65
CA ARG A 28 -10.13 19.64 2.44
C ARG A 28 -9.54 19.09 1.16
N VAL A 29 -9.17 17.81 1.20
CA VAL A 29 -8.81 17.08 -0.01
C VAL A 29 -9.99 17.12 -0.99
N ARG A 30 -9.75 17.58 -2.22
CA ARG A 30 -10.77 17.58 -3.26
C ARG A 30 -11.10 16.12 -3.65
N PRO A 31 -12.38 15.72 -3.69
CA PRO A 31 -12.78 14.40 -4.17
C PRO A 31 -12.25 14.11 -5.57
N GLY A 32 -11.95 12.83 -5.82
CA GLY A 32 -11.41 12.37 -7.11
C GLY A 32 -9.97 12.79 -7.40
N THR A 33 -9.24 13.33 -6.42
CA THR A 33 -7.87 13.84 -6.63
C THR A 33 -6.79 12.93 -6.06
N ALA A 34 -7.04 12.28 -4.93
CA ALA A 34 -6.08 11.41 -4.27
C ALA A 34 -6.78 10.13 -3.80
N PHE A 35 -6.18 9.00 -4.13
CA PHE A 35 -6.70 7.68 -3.80
C PHE A 35 -5.64 6.88 -3.05
N ARG A 36 -6.09 5.94 -2.21
CA ARG A 36 -5.23 4.89 -1.64
C ARG A 36 -5.76 3.53 -2.05
N SER A 37 -4.87 2.54 -2.16
CA SER A 37 -5.26 1.15 -2.42
C SER A 37 -4.20 0.19 -1.88
N GLY A 38 -4.45 -1.12 -2.04
CA GLY A 38 -3.39 -2.12 -2.01
C GLY A 38 -2.53 -2.09 -3.29
N GLN A 39 -1.77 -3.17 -3.51
CA GLN A 39 -1.01 -3.37 -4.76
C GLN A 39 -1.91 -3.52 -6.00
N LEU A 40 -1.37 -3.20 -7.18
CA LEU A 40 -2.08 -3.20 -8.46
C LEU A 40 -1.68 -4.37 -9.36
N ASP A 41 -1.15 -5.46 -8.79
CA ASP A 41 -0.73 -6.67 -9.52
C ASP A 41 -1.90 -7.38 -10.23
N ARG A 42 -3.13 -7.09 -9.81
CA ARG A 42 -4.38 -7.61 -10.37
C ARG A 42 -5.19 -6.60 -11.17
N LEU A 43 -4.74 -5.35 -11.31
CA LEU A 43 -5.51 -4.33 -12.00
C LEU A 43 -5.83 -4.76 -13.43
N ASP A 44 -7.11 -4.65 -13.80
CA ASP A 44 -7.56 -4.82 -15.17
C ASP A 44 -8.65 -3.79 -15.47
N LEU A 45 -8.27 -2.72 -16.17
CA LEU A 45 -9.15 -1.62 -16.51
C LEU A 45 -10.29 -2.02 -17.47
N ARG A 46 -10.16 -3.16 -18.18
CA ARG A 46 -11.22 -3.64 -19.06
C ARG A 46 -12.36 -4.29 -18.29
N SER A 47 -12.03 -4.98 -17.19
CA SER A 47 -13.01 -5.62 -16.30
C SER A 47 -13.39 -4.74 -15.10
N ASP A 48 -12.75 -3.58 -14.93
CA ASP A 48 -13.01 -2.63 -13.85
C ASP A 48 -13.28 -1.20 -14.36
N PRO A 49 -14.50 -0.95 -14.90
CA PRO A 49 -14.85 0.36 -15.45
C PRO A 49 -14.87 1.46 -14.39
N ALA A 50 -15.10 1.12 -13.12
CA ALA A 50 -15.06 2.07 -12.02
C ALA A 50 -13.65 2.64 -11.86
N VAL A 51 -12.61 1.79 -11.84
CA VAL A 51 -11.22 2.23 -11.79
C VAL A 51 -10.79 2.96 -13.06
N ALA A 52 -11.24 2.49 -14.23
CA ALA A 52 -10.96 3.16 -15.50
C ALA A 52 -11.50 4.60 -15.54
N ALA A 53 -12.71 4.83 -15.02
CA ALA A 53 -13.34 6.15 -14.97
C ALA A 53 -12.62 7.15 -14.03
N LEU A 54 -11.80 6.67 -13.08
CA LEU A 54 -11.03 7.56 -12.20
C LEU A 54 -9.96 8.36 -12.95
N GLY A 55 -9.52 7.89 -14.13
CA GLY A 55 -8.52 8.59 -14.94
C GLY A 55 -7.18 8.79 -14.22
N ILE A 56 -6.72 7.76 -13.51
CA ILE A 56 -5.47 7.79 -12.73
C ILE A 56 -4.30 8.10 -13.66
N ARG A 57 -3.59 9.21 -13.38
CA ARG A 57 -2.43 9.68 -14.16
C ARG A 57 -1.08 9.42 -13.49
N THR A 58 -1.08 9.16 -12.19
CA THR A 58 0.14 8.91 -11.42
C THR A 58 -0.13 7.79 -10.43
N VAL A 59 0.76 6.81 -10.38
CA VAL A 59 0.79 5.75 -9.37
C VAL A 59 2.06 5.94 -8.56
N VAL A 60 1.91 6.03 -7.24
CA VAL A 60 3.03 6.06 -6.30
C VAL A 60 3.12 4.69 -5.62
N ASP A 61 4.16 3.93 -5.95
CA ASP A 61 4.38 2.58 -5.40
C ASP A 61 5.38 2.66 -4.25
N LEU A 62 4.88 2.43 -3.02
CA LEU A 62 5.65 2.50 -1.79
C LEU A 62 6.34 1.18 -1.43
N ARG A 63 6.10 0.12 -2.21
CA ARG A 63 6.54 -1.24 -1.88
C ARG A 63 8.03 -1.42 -2.07
N THR A 64 8.54 -2.43 -1.36
CA THR A 64 9.91 -2.88 -1.52
C THR A 64 10.18 -3.41 -2.93
N ALA A 65 11.44 -3.33 -3.37
CA ALA A 65 11.87 -3.99 -4.62
C ALA A 65 11.50 -5.48 -4.69
N PHE A 66 11.57 -6.20 -3.57
CA PHE A 66 11.19 -7.62 -3.49
C PHE A 66 9.69 -7.85 -3.75
N GLU A 67 8.83 -7.05 -3.12
CA GLU A 67 7.37 -7.13 -3.32
C GLU A 67 7.01 -6.83 -4.79
N ARG A 68 7.61 -5.78 -5.36
CA ARG A 68 7.40 -5.38 -6.76
C ARG A 68 7.85 -6.44 -7.76
N THR A 69 8.98 -7.10 -7.49
CA THR A 69 9.48 -8.18 -8.36
C THR A 69 8.58 -9.42 -8.25
N SER A 70 8.10 -9.73 -7.04
CA SER A 70 7.25 -10.90 -6.80
C SER A 70 5.83 -10.72 -7.36
N ARG A 71 5.32 -9.48 -7.36
CA ARG A 71 3.97 -9.10 -7.80
C ARG A 71 4.01 -7.75 -8.52
N PRO A 72 4.41 -7.71 -9.79
CA PRO A 72 4.55 -6.47 -10.54
C PRO A 72 3.20 -5.81 -10.77
N ASP A 73 3.13 -4.48 -10.58
CA ASP A 73 1.91 -3.71 -10.84
C ASP A 73 1.56 -3.65 -12.33
N ARG A 74 0.25 -3.65 -12.61
CA ARG A 74 -0.30 -3.35 -13.92
C ARG A 74 -0.75 -1.90 -13.94
N VAL A 75 0.14 -0.99 -14.31
CA VAL A 75 -0.12 0.46 -14.26
C VAL A 75 -1.05 0.87 -15.42
N PRO A 76 -2.04 1.77 -15.21
CA PRO A 76 -2.86 2.32 -16.28
C PRO A 76 -2.02 2.90 -17.44
N GLY A 77 -2.46 2.66 -18.68
CA GLY A 77 -1.79 3.21 -19.86
C GLY A 77 -1.70 4.74 -19.80
N GLY A 78 -0.51 5.29 -19.99
CA GLY A 78 -0.25 6.73 -19.92
C GLY A 78 -0.09 7.29 -18.52
N ALA A 79 -0.23 6.49 -17.46
CA ALA A 79 0.08 6.92 -16.11
C ALA A 79 1.59 6.83 -15.82
N THR A 80 2.09 7.81 -15.06
CA THR A 80 3.46 7.80 -14.55
C THR A 80 3.56 6.93 -13.30
N LEU A 81 4.49 5.97 -13.30
CA LEU A 81 4.83 5.21 -12.10
C LEU A 81 5.99 5.88 -11.37
N LEU A 82 5.77 6.28 -10.12
CA LEU A 82 6.78 6.78 -9.21
C LEU A 82 7.06 5.70 -8.16
N VAL A 83 8.26 5.13 -8.17
CA VAL A 83 8.69 4.16 -7.18
C VAL A 83 9.33 4.91 -6.02
N ALA A 84 8.73 4.77 -4.84
CA ALA A 84 9.13 5.44 -3.61
C ALA A 84 9.25 4.38 -2.51
N ASP A 85 10.24 3.48 -2.64
CA ASP A 85 10.46 2.37 -1.71
C ASP A 85 10.80 2.90 -0.29
N VAL A 86 9.80 2.95 0.58
CA VAL A 86 9.91 3.50 1.94
C VAL A 86 10.57 2.52 2.94
N MET A 87 10.94 1.33 2.48
CA MET A 87 11.53 0.27 3.30
C MET A 87 12.85 -0.26 2.70
N ALA A 88 13.46 0.46 1.76
CA ALA A 88 14.63 0.02 1.00
C ALA A 88 15.87 -0.29 1.87
N ASP A 89 16.01 0.40 2.99
CA ASP A 89 17.10 0.23 3.97
C ASP A 89 16.74 -0.76 5.10
N THR A 90 15.52 -1.30 5.10
CA THR A 90 15.06 -2.20 6.14
C THR A 90 15.29 -3.64 5.71
N SER A 91 16.13 -4.36 6.44
CA SER A 91 16.46 -5.79 6.19
C SER A 91 15.29 -6.75 6.43
N CYS A 92 14.09 -6.22 6.66
CA CYS A 92 12.88 -6.98 6.93
C CYS A 92 12.00 -6.93 5.69
N ALA A 93 11.90 -8.04 4.95
CA ALA A 93 10.66 -8.33 4.24
C ALA A 93 9.55 -8.22 5.29
N GLY A 94 8.70 -7.19 5.18
CA GLY A 94 7.78 -6.76 6.24
C GLY A 94 7.00 -7.94 6.83
N ALA A 95 6.50 -7.79 8.06
CA ALA A 95 5.77 -8.81 8.80
C ALA A 95 4.67 -9.48 7.96
N ALA A 96 4.07 -8.76 7.02
CA ALA A 96 3.13 -9.30 6.02
C ALA A 96 3.73 -10.39 5.11
N ASN A 97 4.97 -10.22 4.63
CA ASN A 97 5.68 -11.24 3.85
C ASN A 97 6.03 -12.48 4.69
N ARG A 98 6.39 -12.29 5.96
CA ARG A 98 6.61 -13.41 6.90
C ARG A 98 5.32 -14.14 7.24
N LEU A 99 4.18 -13.43 7.26
CA LEU A 99 2.87 -14.02 7.52
C LEU A 99 2.42 -14.95 6.39
N GLY A 100 2.66 -14.60 5.12
CA GLY A 100 2.32 -15.46 3.98
C GLY A 100 2.98 -16.83 4.05
N ALA A 101 4.29 -16.87 4.36
CA ALA A 101 5.02 -18.13 4.56
C ALA A 101 4.60 -18.89 5.83
N ALA A 102 4.08 -18.18 6.83
CA ALA A 102 3.56 -18.74 8.07
C ALA A 102 2.17 -19.37 7.90
N MET A 103 1.31 -18.84 7.02
CA MET A 103 -0.03 -19.38 6.78
C MET A 103 -0.02 -20.81 6.19
N ALA A 104 1.06 -21.21 5.52
CA ALA A 104 1.23 -22.56 4.98
C ALA A 104 1.61 -23.62 6.04
N ASP A 105 2.09 -23.19 7.22
CA ASP A 105 2.45 -24.08 8.34
C ASP A 105 2.11 -23.38 9.68
N PRO A 106 0.94 -23.67 10.27
CA PRO A 106 0.50 -23.07 11.53
C PRO A 106 1.47 -23.27 12.69
N ALA A 107 2.19 -24.39 12.73
CA ALA A 107 3.15 -24.66 13.80
C ALA A 107 4.39 -23.76 13.65
N LYS A 108 4.88 -23.59 12.42
CA LYS A 108 5.94 -22.61 12.10
C LYS A 108 5.46 -21.19 12.37
N ALA A 109 4.22 -20.85 12.03
CA ALA A 109 3.64 -19.55 12.35
C ALA A 109 3.72 -19.25 13.84
N ASN A 110 3.28 -20.17 14.70
CA ASN A 110 3.34 -19.98 16.13
C ASN A 110 4.79 -19.87 16.64
N ARG A 111 5.72 -20.67 16.10
CA ARG A 111 7.15 -20.58 16.45
C ARG A 111 7.79 -19.26 16.03
N THR A 112 7.36 -18.63 14.94
CA THR A 112 7.97 -17.40 14.42
C THR A 112 7.25 -16.13 14.88
N LEU A 113 5.92 -16.16 14.97
CA LEU A 113 5.05 -15.00 15.16
C LEU A 113 4.24 -15.04 16.48
N GLY A 114 4.15 -16.21 17.12
CA GLY A 114 3.42 -16.37 18.38
C GLY A 114 4.07 -15.65 19.56
N GLY A 115 3.33 -15.55 20.67
CA GLY A 115 3.81 -14.90 21.91
C GLY A 115 3.99 -13.39 21.78
N GLY A 116 3.19 -12.71 20.96
CA GLY A 116 3.25 -11.25 20.76
C GLY A 116 4.31 -10.78 19.75
N ARG A 117 5.15 -11.67 19.22
CA ARG A 117 6.18 -11.31 18.23
C ARG A 117 5.59 -10.76 16.93
N ALA A 118 4.43 -11.24 16.49
CA ALA A 118 3.70 -10.66 15.36
C ALA A 118 3.40 -9.18 15.56
N ARG A 119 2.88 -8.83 16.75
CA ARG A 119 2.55 -7.45 17.12
C ARG A 119 3.81 -6.60 17.15
N GLN A 120 4.87 -7.05 17.81
CA GLN A 120 6.14 -6.32 17.88
C GLN A 120 6.76 -6.09 16.49
N ALA A 121 6.68 -7.09 15.61
CA ALA A 121 7.14 -6.96 14.24
C ALA A 121 6.33 -5.92 13.47
N LEU A 122 4.99 -5.97 13.56
CA LEU A 122 4.11 -4.98 12.93
C LEU A 122 4.37 -3.56 13.46
N GLU A 123 4.47 -3.38 14.78
CA GLU A 123 4.77 -2.08 15.39
C GLU A 123 6.11 -1.52 14.91
N LYS A 124 7.14 -2.37 14.81
CA LYS A 124 8.46 -2.00 14.28
C LYS A 124 8.36 -1.57 12.82
N ASP A 125 7.66 -2.35 11.99
CA ASP A 125 7.53 -2.07 10.55
C ASP A 125 6.73 -0.79 10.30
N TYR A 126 5.60 -0.59 11.00
CA TYR A 126 4.81 0.65 10.90
C TYR A 126 5.61 1.88 11.34
N ARG A 127 6.45 1.76 12.36
CA ARG A 127 7.36 2.84 12.76
C ARG A 127 8.38 3.12 11.67
N ALA A 128 9.04 2.08 11.15
CA ALA A 128 10.05 2.19 10.09
C ALA A 128 9.46 2.84 8.82
N PHE A 129 8.22 2.50 8.47
CA PHE A 129 7.50 3.09 7.32
C PHE A 129 7.43 4.62 7.37
N VAL A 130 7.55 5.24 8.55
CA VAL A 130 7.57 6.70 8.71
C VAL A 130 8.97 7.22 9.02
N THR A 131 9.75 6.50 9.83
CA THR A 131 10.98 7.04 10.44
C THR A 131 12.28 6.56 9.80
N SER A 132 12.27 5.55 8.93
CA SER A 132 13.48 5.05 8.26
C SER A 132 14.12 6.12 7.37
N ALA A 133 15.40 5.95 7.00
CA ALA A 133 16.06 6.90 6.11
C ALA A 133 15.47 6.82 4.70
N SER A 134 15.16 5.60 4.24
CA SER A 134 14.47 5.36 2.97
C SER A 134 13.08 6.02 2.93
N ALA A 135 12.25 5.85 3.96
CA ALA A 135 10.94 6.50 4.08
C ALA A 135 11.04 8.02 4.02
N ARG A 136 11.93 8.61 4.84
CA ARG A 136 12.12 10.06 4.87
C ARG A 136 12.68 10.63 3.57
N ALA A 137 13.42 9.84 2.79
CA ALA A 137 13.88 10.25 1.47
C ALA A 137 12.75 10.19 0.44
N ALA A 138 11.88 9.19 0.54
CA ALA A 138 10.75 8.96 -0.36
C ALA A 138 9.59 9.96 -0.20
N TYR A 139 9.38 10.52 1.00
CA TYR A 139 8.29 11.48 1.27
C TYR A 139 8.60 12.95 0.92
N LYS A 140 9.70 13.21 0.23
CA LYS A 140 10.16 14.57 -0.09
C LYS A 140 9.58 15.13 -1.36
#